data_AF-A0A1B8YFL2-F1
#
_entry.id   AF-A0A1B8YFL2-F1
#
_cell.length_a   1.000
_cell.length_b   1.000
_cell.length_c   1.000
_cell.angle_alpha   90.00
_cell.angle_beta   90.00
_cell.angle_gamma   90.00
#
_symmetry.space_group_name_H-M   'P 1'
#
loop_
_entity.id
_entity.type
_entity.pdbx_description
1 polymer ?
#
loop_
_entity_poly.entity_id
_entity_poly.type
_entity_poly.pdbx_seq_one_letter_code
_entity_poly.pdbx_strand_id
1 'polypeptide(L)'
;MGGISVWNVIVAAVIIVLIYAFVIIPWKSTSKKASEKGWQIGLSAALIIMLYIIISYLLATISFVFGVPEIEGIAGIIVILIINAIAWFIINLLIGLLPDRTEKKRCKYCSELIIHDAVKCKHCGSDLSDKDR
;
A
#
# COMPACT_ATOMS: atom_id res chain seq x y z
N MET A 1 20.31 21.68 -24.06
CA MET A 1 18.93 21.29 -24.44
C MET A 1 18.87 19.78 -24.67
N GLY A 2 18.96 18.98 -23.60
CA GLY A 2 18.75 17.54 -23.67
C GLY A 2 17.27 17.25 -23.44
N GLY A 3 16.48 17.24 -24.51
CA GLY A 3 15.07 16.85 -24.41
C GLY A 3 14.96 15.42 -23.90
N ILE A 4 14.05 15.16 -22.96
CA ILE A 4 13.70 13.81 -22.54
C ILE A 4 13.29 13.06 -23.82
N SER A 5 14.09 12.07 -24.22
CA SER A 5 13.81 11.32 -25.42
C SER A 5 12.46 10.61 -25.25
N VAL A 6 11.62 10.66 -26.27
CA VAL A 6 10.35 9.93 -26.32
C VAL A 6 10.56 8.45 -25.97
N TRP A 7 11.74 7.92 -26.30
CA TRP A 7 12.21 6.59 -25.94
C TRP A 7 12.25 6.33 -24.43
N ASN A 8 12.76 7.27 -23.63
CA ASN A 8 12.83 7.13 -22.18
C ASN A 8 11.44 7.12 -21.54
N VAL A 9 10.49 7.87 -22.09
CA VAL A 9 9.09 7.87 -21.64
C VAL A 9 8.42 6.52 -21.94
N ILE A 10 8.66 5.97 -23.13
CA ILE A 10 8.15 4.66 -23.53
C ILE A 10 8.73 3.55 -22.63
N VAL A 11 10.05 3.56 -22.38
CA VAL A 11 10.70 2.58 -21.52
C VAL A 11 10.16 2.65 -20.09
N ALA A 12 9.97 3.85 -19.53
CA ALA A 12 9.37 4.02 -18.20
C ALA A 12 7.93 3.49 -18.15
N ALA A 13 7.11 3.77 -19.16
CA ALA A 13 5.74 3.28 -19.25
C ALA A 13 5.69 1.74 -19.33
N VAL A 14 6.58 1.12 -20.11
CA VAL A 14 6.68 -0.34 -20.23
C VAL A 14 7.11 -0.97 -18.89
N ILE A 15 8.09 -0.39 -18.19
CA ILE A 15 8.52 -0.88 -16.88
C ILE A 15 7.37 -0.81 -15.86
N ILE A 16 6.61 0.29 -15.84
CA ILE A 16 5.44 0.43 -14.97
C ILE A 16 4.40 -0.65 -15.27
N VAL A 17 4.09 -0.91 -16.54
CA VAL A 17 3.15 -1.96 -16.95
C VAL A 17 3.64 -3.36 -16.54
N LEU A 18 4.93 -3.64 -16.70
CA LEU A 18 5.52 -4.92 -16.29
C LEU A 18 5.48 -5.11 -14.77
N ILE A 19 5.77 -4.07 -13.99
CA ILE A 19 5.62 -4.09 -12.53
C ILE A 19 4.15 -4.34 -12.16
N TYR A 20 3.21 -3.67 -12.83
CA TYR A 20 1.77 -3.85 -12.60
C TYR A 20 1.31 -5.28 -12.87
N ALA A 21 1.78 -5.88 -13.98
CA ALA A 21 1.51 -7.27 -14.33
C ALA A 21 2.11 -8.23 -13.28
N PHE A 22 3.36 -8.03 -12.87
CA PHE A 22 4.02 -8.90 -11.88
C PHE A 22 3.46 -8.76 -10.46
N VAL A 23 2.89 -7.62 -10.09
CA VAL A 23 2.32 -7.42 -8.73
C VAL A 23 0.87 -7.90 -8.64
N ILE A 24 0.08 -7.76 -9.70
CA ILE A 24 -1.36 -8.12 -9.68
C ILE A 24 -1.60 -9.59 -10.03
N ILE A 25 -0.83 -10.16 -10.97
CA ILE A 25 -1.04 -11.54 -11.44
C ILE A 25 -0.85 -12.59 -10.33
N PRO A 26 0.14 -12.50 -9.40
CA PRO A 26 0.29 -13.49 -8.33
C PRO A 26 -0.90 -13.52 -7.36
N TRP A 27 -1.63 -12.42 -7.23
CA TRP A 27 -2.72 -12.29 -6.26
C TRP A 27 -3.94 -13.15 -6.60
N LYS A 28 -4.10 -13.55 -7.86
CA LYS A 28 -5.22 -14.39 -8.31
C LYS A 28 -5.07 -15.87 -7.95
N SER A 29 -3.86 -16.34 -7.59
CA SER A 29 -3.58 -17.77 -7.47
C SER A 29 -3.82 -18.38 -6.08
N THR A 30 -3.91 -17.59 -5.01
CA THR A 30 -3.79 -18.13 -3.63
C THR A 30 -5.03 -18.07 -2.76
N SER A 31 -6.20 -17.64 -3.25
CA SER A 31 -7.36 -17.48 -2.38
C SER A 31 -8.70 -17.81 -3.04
N LYS A 32 -9.23 -19.01 -2.78
CA LYS A 32 -10.65 -19.34 -2.99
C LYS A 32 -11.57 -18.93 -1.82
N LYS A 33 -11.04 -18.40 -0.70
CA LYS A 33 -11.83 -18.03 0.50
C LYS A 33 -11.73 -16.57 0.97
N ALA A 34 -10.86 -15.73 0.39
CA ALA A 34 -10.81 -14.28 0.67
C ALA A 34 -11.56 -13.44 -0.40
N SER A 35 -12.56 -14.03 -1.05
CA SER A 35 -13.18 -13.49 -2.28
C SER A 35 -14.08 -12.26 -2.10
N GLU A 36 -14.51 -11.92 -0.88
CA GLU A 36 -15.48 -10.83 -0.68
C GLU A 36 -14.89 -9.57 -0.01
N LYS A 37 -13.86 -9.73 0.83
CA LYS A 37 -13.12 -8.60 1.44
C LYS A 37 -11.80 -8.27 0.73
N GLY A 38 -11.24 -9.19 -0.04
CA GLY A 38 -10.00 -8.97 -0.79
C GLY A 38 -10.15 -7.95 -1.93
N TRP A 39 -11.33 -7.89 -2.58
CA TRP A 39 -11.58 -6.96 -3.68
C TRP A 39 -11.47 -5.50 -3.22
N GLN A 40 -12.11 -5.14 -2.11
CA GLN A 40 -12.12 -3.77 -1.59
C GLN A 40 -10.71 -3.28 -1.21
N ILE A 41 -9.87 -4.16 -0.67
CA ILE A 41 -8.48 -3.84 -0.30
C ILE A 41 -7.60 -3.72 -1.55
N GLY A 42 -7.79 -4.58 -2.56
CA GLY A 42 -7.06 -4.49 -3.82
C GLY A 42 -7.41 -3.24 -4.65
N LEU A 43 -8.70 -2.86 -4.67
CA LEU A 43 -9.16 -1.69 -5.41
C LEU A 43 -8.69 -0.38 -4.76
N SER A 44 -8.73 -0.29 -3.43
CA SER A 44 -8.23 0.88 -2.70
C SER A 44 -6.71 1.05 -2.85
N ALA A 45 -5.94 -0.04 -2.77
CA ALA A 45 -4.51 -0.01 -3.03
C ALA A 45 -4.18 0.44 -4.47
N ALA A 46 -4.90 -0.08 -5.47
CA ALA A 46 -4.71 0.30 -6.87
C ALA A 46 -5.02 1.79 -7.12
N LEU A 47 -6.09 2.33 -6.51
CA LEU A 47 -6.43 3.74 -6.63
C LEU A 47 -5.39 4.66 -5.99
N ILE A 48 -4.86 4.30 -4.82
CA ILE A 48 -3.80 5.06 -4.14
C ILE A 48 -2.53 5.09 -4.98
N ILE A 49 -2.16 3.95 -5.58
CA ILE A 49 -0.98 3.84 -6.44
C ILE A 49 -1.17 4.63 -7.75
N MET A 50 -2.34 4.55 -8.37
CA MET A 50 -2.68 5.36 -9.56
C MET A 50 -2.61 6.86 -9.26
N LEU A 51 -3.15 7.29 -8.12
CA LEU A 51 -3.07 8.68 -7.68
C LEU A 51 -1.62 9.11 -7.48
N TYR A 52 -0.79 8.26 -6.85
CA TYR A 52 0.64 8.53 -6.66
C TYR A 52 1.41 8.69 -7.98
N ILE A 53 1.13 7.85 -8.97
CA ILE A 53 1.73 7.96 -10.31
C ILE A 53 1.33 9.27 -10.97
N ILE A 54 0.04 9.64 -10.90
CA ILE A 54 -0.47 10.90 -11.46
C ILE A 54 0.20 12.10 -10.78
N ILE A 55 0.29 12.10 -9.44
CA ILE A 55 0.94 13.17 -8.67
C ILE A 55 2.43 13.26 -9.02
N SER A 56 3.12 12.13 -9.13
CA SER A 56 4.54 12.10 -9.50
C SER A 56 4.77 12.66 -10.90
N TYR A 57 3.90 12.33 -11.85
CA TYR A 57 3.95 12.87 -13.20
C TYR A 57 3.67 14.38 -13.24
N LEU A 58 2.66 14.85 -12.49
CA LEU A 58 2.35 16.28 -12.37
C LEU A 58 3.50 17.05 -11.71
N LEU A 59 4.13 16.51 -10.67
CA LEU A 59 5.28 17.15 -10.03
C LEU A 59 6.50 17.20 -10.96
N ALA A 60 6.71 16.17 -11.79
CA ALA A 60 7.75 16.17 -12.80
C ALA A 60 7.52 17.24 -13.88
N THR A 61 6.27 17.42 -14.34
CA THR A 61 5.95 18.45 -15.33
C THR A 61 5.98 19.86 -14.74
N ILE A 62 5.57 20.04 -13.48
CA ILE A 62 5.71 21.32 -12.75
C ILE A 62 7.20 21.67 -12.60
N SER A 63 8.05 20.72 -12.22
CA SER A 63 9.49 20.95 -12.08
C SER A 63 10.15 21.38 -13.41
N PHE A 64 9.63 20.89 -14.55
CA PHE A 64 10.05 21.32 -15.89
C PHE A 64 9.64 22.76 -16.21
N VAL A 65 8.47 23.20 -15.74
CA VAL A 65 7.96 24.57 -15.97
C VAL A 65 8.64 25.60 -15.08
N PHE A 66 8.96 25.25 -13.83
CA PHE A 66 9.49 26.20 -12.84
C PHE A 66 11.02 26.34 -12.83
N GLY A 67 11.75 25.66 -13.72
CA GLY A 67 13.19 25.88 -13.89
C GLY A 67 13.98 25.70 -12.60
N VAL A 68 13.70 24.63 -11.85
CA VAL A 68 14.51 24.24 -10.68
C VAL A 68 15.93 23.94 -11.20
N PRO A 69 17.00 24.47 -10.57
CA PRO A 69 18.36 24.35 -11.08
C PRO A 69 18.69 22.89 -11.43
N GLU A 70 19.10 22.69 -12.69
CA GLU A 70 19.36 21.40 -13.30
C GLU A 70 20.27 20.55 -12.41
N ILE A 71 19.68 19.54 -11.77
CA ILE A 71 20.44 18.35 -11.38
C ILE A 71 20.67 17.61 -12.71
N GLU A 72 21.69 18.03 -13.46
CA GLU A 72 21.90 17.56 -14.83
C GLU A 72 22.02 16.02 -14.88
N GLY A 73 21.21 15.42 -15.74
CA GLY A 73 21.39 14.05 -16.21
C GLY A 73 20.83 12.94 -15.31
N ILE A 74 21.42 11.75 -15.49
CA ILE A 74 20.99 10.47 -14.90
C ILE A 74 21.01 10.53 -13.36
N ALA A 75 21.84 11.40 -12.77
CA ALA A 75 21.99 11.58 -11.33
C ALA A 75 20.69 12.05 -10.65
N GLY A 76 19.93 12.97 -11.25
CA GLY A 76 18.67 13.46 -10.67
C GLY A 76 17.60 12.35 -10.59
N ILE A 77 17.51 11.52 -11.62
CA ILE A 77 16.57 10.39 -11.68
C ILE A 77 16.94 9.34 -10.63
N ILE A 78 18.24 9.01 -10.49
CA ILE A 78 18.72 8.06 -9.49
C ILE A 78 18.37 8.52 -8.08
N VAL A 79 18.56 9.79 -7.75
CA VAL A 79 18.22 10.35 -6.43
C VAL A 79 16.73 10.20 -6.13
N ILE A 80 15.86 10.53 -7.09
CA ILE A 80 14.40 10.40 -6.93
C ILE A 80 13.99 8.93 -6.73
N LEU A 81 14.58 8.00 -7.50
CA LEU A 81 14.31 6.57 -7.36
C LEU A 81 14.75 6.01 -6.00
N ILE A 82 15.92 6.44 -5.52
CA ILE A 82 16.44 6.04 -4.20
C ILE A 82 15.53 6.57 -3.09
N ILE A 83 15.14 7.84 -3.12
CA ILE A 83 14.25 8.42 -2.10
C ILE A 83 12.92 7.66 -2.05
N ASN A 84 12.35 7.33 -3.22
CA ASN A 84 11.10 6.56 -3.28
C ASN A 84 11.26 5.13 -2.78
N ALA A 85 12.36 4.46 -3.11
CA ALA A 85 12.65 3.11 -2.61
C ALA A 85 12.82 3.10 -1.09
N ILE A 86 13.54 4.09 -0.53
CA ILE A 86 13.72 4.25 0.91
C ILE A 86 12.37 4.54 1.59
N ALA A 87 11.58 5.46 1.06
CA ALA A 87 10.26 5.77 1.60
C ALA A 87 9.35 4.54 1.64
N TRP A 88 9.32 3.75 0.55
CA TRP A 88 8.55 2.51 0.49
C TRP A 88 9.04 1.46 1.50
N PHE A 89 10.36 1.32 1.65
CA PHE A 89 10.96 0.42 2.63
C PHE A 89 10.60 0.81 4.06
N ILE A 90 10.69 2.11 4.39
CA ILE A 90 10.33 2.63 5.72
C ILE A 90 8.85 2.39 6.01
N ILE A 91 7.95 2.63 5.05
CA ILE A 91 6.50 2.39 5.25
C ILE A 91 6.22 0.92 5.55
N ASN A 92 6.79 -0.01 4.78
CA ASN A 92 6.61 -1.45 5.03
C ASN A 92 7.21 -1.89 6.36
N LEU A 93 8.38 -1.35 6.72
CA LEU A 93 9.00 -1.58 8.01
C LEU A 93 8.11 -1.10 9.16
N LEU A 94 7.52 0.10 9.02
CA LEU A 94 6.62 0.68 10.01
C LEU A 94 5.34 -0.16 10.18
N ILE A 95 4.77 -0.65 9.08
CA ILE A 95 3.58 -1.52 9.10
C ILE A 95 3.90 -2.83 9.85
N GLY A 96 5.07 -3.43 9.62
CA GLY A 96 5.49 -4.64 10.32
C GLY A 96 5.72 -4.47 11.83
N LEU A 97 5.94 -3.24 12.29
CA LEU A 97 6.10 -2.89 13.71
C LEU A 97 4.76 -2.61 14.41
N LEU A 98 3.65 -2.50 13.68
CA LEU A 98 2.34 -2.33 14.28
C LEU A 98 1.87 -3.65 14.89
N PRO A 99 1.55 -3.69 16.21
CA PRO A 99 1.00 -4.89 16.81
C PRO A 99 -0.35 -5.20 16.17
N ASP A 100 -0.50 -6.42 15.67
CA ASP A 100 -1.75 -6.90 15.09
C ASP A 100 -2.80 -7.01 16.21
N ARG A 101 -3.60 -5.95 16.39
CA ARG A 101 -4.71 -5.92 17.37
C ARG A 101 -5.90 -6.79 16.95
N THR A 102 -5.73 -7.71 16.00
CA THR A 102 -6.81 -8.58 15.51
C THR A 102 -6.80 -9.98 16.10
N GLU A 103 -6.14 -10.19 17.24
CA GLU A 103 -6.34 -11.42 18.01
C GLU A 103 -7.84 -11.60 18.32
N LYS A 104 -8.36 -12.78 18.00
CA LYS A 104 -9.77 -13.14 18.25
C LYS A 104 -9.81 -14.20 19.33
N LYS A 105 -10.70 -14.03 20.30
CA LYS A 105 -11.00 -15.02 21.35
C LYS A 105 -12.43 -15.51 21.21
N ARG A 106 -12.77 -16.64 21.84
CA ARG A 106 -14.16 -17.09 21.95
C ARG A 106 -14.80 -16.47 23.18
N CYS A 107 -16.06 -16.06 23.05
CA CYS A 107 -16.87 -15.62 24.17
C CYS A 107 -17.09 -16.77 25.16
N LYS A 108 -16.80 -16.57 26.45
CA LYS A 108 -17.00 -17.59 27.50
C LYS A 108 -18.48 -18.00 27.68
N TYR A 109 -19.41 -17.13 27.31
CA TYR A 109 -20.85 -17.33 27.55
C TYR A 109 -21.60 -17.96 26.37
N CYS A 110 -21.25 -17.58 25.14
CA CYS A 110 -21.98 -18.02 23.94
C CYS A 110 -21.08 -18.64 22.86
N SER A 111 -19.78 -18.81 23.12
CA SER A 111 -18.79 -19.42 22.22
C SER A 111 -18.55 -18.72 20.88
N GLU A 112 -19.12 -17.53 20.69
CA GLU A 112 -18.97 -16.70 19.49
C GLU A 112 -17.55 -16.14 19.36
N LEU A 113 -17.05 -15.96 18.13
CA LEU A 113 -15.74 -15.35 17.90
C LEU A 113 -15.81 -13.83 18.08
N ILE A 114 -15.04 -13.30 19.02
CA ILE A 114 -15.00 -11.87 19.39
C ILE A 114 -13.57 -11.34 19.34
N ILE A 115 -13.42 -10.02 19.23
CA ILE A 115 -12.11 -9.35 19.32
C ILE A 115 -11.55 -9.58 20.74
N HIS A 116 -10.26 -9.85 20.87
CA HIS A 116 -9.62 -10.15 22.15
C HIS A 116 -9.86 -9.03 23.18
N ASP A 117 -9.85 -7.78 22.73
CA ASP A 117 -10.04 -6.58 23.56
C ASP A 117 -11.52 -6.15 23.68
N ALA A 118 -12.47 -7.00 23.26
CA ALA A 118 -13.89 -6.69 23.40
C ALA A 118 -14.31 -6.72 24.87
N VAL A 119 -14.81 -5.57 25.37
CA VAL A 119 -15.39 -5.41 26.72
C VAL A 119 -16.79 -6.04 26.80
N LYS A 120 -17.51 -6.15 25.67
CA LYS A 120 -18.87 -6.68 25.62
C LYS A 120 -19.10 -7.55 24.40
N CYS A 121 -19.77 -8.68 24.56
CA CYS A 121 -20.11 -9.54 23.44
C CYS A 121 -21.27 -8.94 22.62
N LYS A 122 -21.09 -8.81 21.30
CA LYS A 122 -22.15 -8.31 20.40
C LYS A 122 -23.31 -9.29 20.23
N HIS A 123 -23.08 -10.59 20.45
CA HIS A 123 -24.09 -11.62 20.21
C HIS A 123 -24.97 -11.86 21.44
N CYS A 124 -24.38 -12.15 22.60
CA CYS A 124 -25.14 -12.43 23.83
C CYS A 124 -25.31 -11.21 24.75
N GLY A 125 -24.60 -10.11 24.49
CA GLY A 125 -24.66 -8.92 25.34
C GLY A 125 -23.92 -9.05 26.67
N SER A 126 -23.31 -10.21 26.97
CA SER A 126 -22.55 -10.42 28.21
C SER A 126 -21.33 -9.49 28.30
N ASP A 127 -21.09 -9.00 29.51
CA ASP A 127 -19.88 -8.26 29.84
C ASP A 127 -18.69 -9.22 29.88
N LEU A 128 -17.59 -8.81 29.26
CA LEU A 128 -16.34 -9.57 29.14
C LEU A 128 -15.18 -8.81 29.81
N SER A 129 -15.49 -7.72 30.52
CA SER A 129 -14.57 -6.94 31.34
C SER A 129 -14.11 -7.68 32.59
N ASP A 130 -14.67 -8.86 32.89
CA ASP A 130 -14.21 -9.71 33.99
C ASP A 130 -12.80 -10.24 33.68
N LYS A 131 -11.82 -9.43 34.08
CA LYS A 131 -10.45 -9.83 34.35
C LYS A 131 -10.56 -10.89 35.44
N ASP A 132 -10.39 -12.16 35.06
CA ASP A 132 -10.42 -13.32 35.94
C ASP A 132 -9.78 -12.98 37.30
N ARG A 133 -10.62 -12.90 38.34
CA ARG A 133 -10.22 -12.78 39.74
C ARG A 133 -10.92 -13.88 40.53
#